data_AF-A0A9P0PY05-F1
#
_entry.id   AF-A0A9P0PY05-F1
#
_cell.length_a   1.000
_cell.length_b   1.000
_cell.length_c   1.000
_cell.angle_alpha   90.00
_cell.angle_beta   90.00
_cell.angle_gamma   90.00
#
_symmetry.space_group_name_H-M   'P 1'
#
loop_
_entity.id
_entity.type
_entity.pdbx_description
1 polymer ?
#
loop_
_entity_poly.entity_id
_entity_poly.type
_entity_poly.pdbx_seq_one_letter_code
_entity_poly.pdbx_strand_id
1 'polypeptide(L)'
;MRCRELGLYKLLGTSAPQCQNGAWSARLPSCVPTTLLTNFTEDAPPSILIRIPSGSASVEPGGELAAFPGSTIHLECIFSRRIGSPDWTWTSPLGQYLTGWAIAPEERDWKYRLSIYYAKPQDSGTFTCATPRGITNSVTLHVAAIHCEPISVSGMHLSVRVEGTRLGHMAIFQCPIGFYVSGEANLTCQASGKWSSPVPKCELVKCPSLDTPEGLSEPHLHLEEHNNSYGGRAVFGCAWGYRLQGPPGIECELNGNWSGPLPKCVPIQCPPPVLPVNGHLIQSEAPGMDGGRYAVGSLVQFACEGAYKLEGEASIICTEMGVWSHPPPFCKPRCSYVGEPKNGFVSPTKFAYDPGDELEVICSPGFVTEIEERIRCIPDGKWSAALPECLDASISNSSNSTEV
;
A
#
# COMPACT_ATOMS: atom_id res chain seq x y z
N MET A 1 27.69 -33.34 -0.05
CA MET A 1 26.25 -33.65 0.19
C MET A 1 26.13 -34.20 1.60
N ARG A 2 25.08 -33.86 2.35
CA ARG A 2 24.89 -34.30 3.74
C ARG A 2 23.46 -34.74 3.93
N CYS A 3 23.27 -35.76 4.76
CA CYS A 3 21.93 -36.17 5.13
C CYS A 3 21.41 -35.20 6.17
N ARG A 4 20.24 -34.58 5.94
CA ARG A 4 19.57 -33.78 6.95
C ARG A 4 19.20 -34.71 8.12
N GLU A 5 19.31 -34.21 9.36
CA GLU A 5 18.97 -34.93 10.60
C GLU A 5 19.95 -36.06 10.96
N LEU A 6 20.92 -35.74 11.83
CA LEU A 6 21.95 -36.65 12.31
C LEU A 6 21.33 -37.92 12.92
N GLY A 7 21.75 -39.09 12.42
CA GLY A 7 21.32 -40.40 12.91
C GLY A 7 20.04 -40.97 12.27
N LEU A 8 19.25 -40.17 11.53
CA LEU A 8 18.07 -40.64 10.79
C LEU A 8 18.36 -41.09 9.36
N TYR A 9 19.53 -40.73 8.85
CA TYR A 9 20.04 -41.20 7.57
C TYR A 9 21.47 -41.68 7.75
N LYS A 10 21.84 -42.72 7.00
CA LYS A 10 23.23 -43.17 6.90
C LYS A 10 23.87 -42.58 5.66
N LEU A 11 25.02 -41.93 5.85
CA LEU A 11 25.86 -41.47 4.75
C LEU A 11 26.67 -42.64 4.19
N LEU A 12 26.54 -42.90 2.88
CA LEU A 12 27.38 -43.83 2.14
C LEU A 12 28.39 -43.05 1.31
N GLY A 13 29.69 -43.22 1.60
CA GLY A 13 30.79 -42.48 0.96
C GLY A 13 31.42 -41.43 1.88
N THR A 14 32.40 -40.67 1.37
CA THR A 14 33.09 -39.62 2.13
C THR A 14 32.25 -38.34 2.22
N SER A 15 32.21 -37.72 3.41
CA SER A 15 31.54 -36.42 3.64
C SER A 15 32.31 -35.24 3.05
N ALA A 16 33.59 -35.42 2.70
CA ALA A 16 34.48 -34.40 2.13
C ALA A 16 35.27 -34.96 0.94
N PRO A 17 34.64 -35.21 -0.22
CA PRO A 17 35.36 -35.59 -1.43
C PRO A 17 36.23 -34.40 -1.89
N GLN A 18 37.47 -34.67 -2.30
CA GLN A 18 38.35 -33.64 -2.85
C GLN A 18 38.20 -33.59 -4.36
N CYS A 19 38.12 -32.39 -4.94
CA CYS A 19 38.11 -32.21 -6.39
C CYS A 19 39.52 -31.79 -6.83
N GLN A 20 40.13 -32.58 -7.71
CA GLN A 20 41.37 -32.21 -8.38
C GLN A 20 41.19 -32.39 -9.89
N ASN A 21 41.57 -31.37 -10.67
CA ASN A 21 41.49 -31.37 -12.14
C ASN A 21 40.11 -31.75 -12.70
N GLY A 22 39.03 -31.31 -12.05
CA GLY A 22 37.65 -31.59 -12.49
C GLY A 22 37.15 -33.01 -12.18
N ALA A 23 37.95 -33.83 -11.49
CA ALA A 23 37.56 -35.16 -11.02
C ALA A 23 37.49 -35.21 -9.49
N TRP A 24 36.43 -35.83 -8.96
CA TRP A 24 36.30 -36.08 -7.53
C TRP A 24 37.13 -37.30 -7.12
N SER A 25 37.80 -37.22 -5.97
CA SER A 25 38.62 -38.29 -5.41
C SER A 25 37.83 -39.55 -5.02
N ALA A 26 36.51 -39.43 -4.90
CA ALA A 26 35.60 -40.52 -4.61
C ALA A 26 34.24 -40.29 -5.29
N ARG A 27 33.43 -41.35 -5.41
CA ARG A 27 32.02 -41.21 -5.80
C ARG A 27 31.31 -40.26 -4.83
N LEU A 28 30.38 -39.47 -5.37
CA LEU A 28 29.56 -38.58 -4.58
C LEU A 28 28.82 -39.37 -3.49
N PRO A 29 28.80 -38.89 -2.24
CA PRO A 29 28.15 -39.59 -1.15
C PRO A 29 26.63 -39.59 -1.33
N SER A 30 25.98 -40.66 -0.89
CA SER A 30 24.52 -40.82 -0.93
C SER A 30 23.96 -41.05 0.46
N CYS A 31 22.71 -40.65 0.68
CA CYS A 31 22.01 -40.83 1.95
C CYS A 31 20.98 -41.93 1.83
N VAL A 32 21.07 -42.94 2.70
CA VAL A 32 20.07 -44.00 2.77
C VAL A 32 19.21 -43.82 4.02
N PRO A 33 17.88 -44.04 3.93
CA PRO A 33 16.99 -43.94 5.08
C PRO A 33 17.28 -45.05 6.10
N THR A 34 16.91 -44.80 7.35
CA THR A 34 17.08 -45.73 8.48
C THR A 34 15.74 -46.31 8.96
N THR A 35 15.77 -47.22 9.93
CA THR A 35 14.61 -47.94 10.51
C THR A 35 13.50 -47.11 11.17
N LEU A 36 13.65 -45.79 11.30
CA LEU A 36 12.54 -44.86 11.64
C LEU A 36 11.78 -44.36 10.41
N LEU A 37 12.47 -44.25 9.27
CA LEU A 37 11.91 -43.76 8.01
C LEU A 37 11.40 -44.92 7.13
N THR A 38 12.02 -46.09 7.27
CA THR A 38 11.49 -47.38 6.83
C THR A 38 10.92 -48.08 8.06
N ASN A 39 9.97 -49.00 7.93
CA ASN A 39 9.54 -49.82 9.08
C ASN A 39 10.74 -50.54 9.74
N PHE A 40 10.56 -51.11 10.94
CA PHE A 40 11.57 -51.92 11.63
C PHE A 40 12.00 -53.15 10.79
N THR A 41 12.89 -52.92 9.83
CA THR A 41 13.44 -53.91 8.89
C THR A 41 14.90 -54.17 9.20
N GLU A 42 15.35 -55.41 9.10
CA GLU A 42 16.76 -55.75 9.28
C GLU A 42 17.63 -55.45 8.05
N ASP A 43 17.03 -55.00 6.95
CA ASP A 43 17.73 -54.65 5.70
C ASP A 43 18.07 -53.15 5.60
N ALA A 44 17.67 -52.36 6.59
CA ALA A 44 17.95 -50.94 6.69
C ALA A 44 18.87 -50.64 7.88
N PRO A 45 19.74 -49.61 7.79
CA PRO A 45 20.56 -49.20 8.92
C PRO A 45 19.70 -48.71 10.08
N PRO A 46 20.10 -49.00 11.34
CA PRO A 46 19.33 -48.58 12.49
C PRO A 46 19.40 -47.06 12.67
N SER A 47 18.32 -46.43 13.11
CA SER A 47 18.34 -45.00 13.46
C SER A 47 19.02 -44.79 14.81
N ILE A 48 19.77 -43.69 14.94
CA ILE A 48 20.36 -43.26 16.22
C ILE A 48 19.74 -41.93 16.61
N LEU A 49 18.88 -41.92 17.64
CA LEU A 49 18.38 -40.68 18.22
C LEU A 49 19.32 -40.17 19.28
N ILE A 50 19.57 -38.86 19.28
CA ILE A 50 20.45 -38.20 20.24
C ILE A 50 19.59 -37.42 21.22
N ARG A 51 19.76 -37.65 22.52
CA ARG A 51 19.15 -36.85 23.60
C ARG A 51 20.24 -36.31 24.52
N ILE A 52 20.07 -35.05 24.94
CA ILE A 52 20.98 -34.35 25.85
C ILE A 52 20.18 -33.93 27.10
N PRO A 53 20.00 -34.81 28.10
CA PRO A 53 19.18 -34.51 29.28
C PRO A 53 19.74 -33.37 30.14
N SER A 54 21.06 -33.19 30.13
CA SER A 54 21.74 -32.14 30.89
C SER A 54 23.02 -31.72 30.19
N GLY A 55 23.37 -30.42 30.28
CA GLY A 55 24.55 -29.86 29.62
C GLY A 55 24.20 -29.19 28.29
N SER A 56 25.16 -29.13 27.38
CA SER A 56 25.02 -28.38 26.13
C SER A 56 25.70 -29.11 24.98
N ALA A 57 25.05 -29.15 23.84
CA ALA A 57 25.57 -29.77 22.64
C ALA A 57 25.02 -29.05 21.41
N SER A 58 25.73 -29.19 20.30
CA SER A 58 25.29 -28.68 19.00
C SER A 58 25.64 -29.71 17.93
N VAL A 59 24.76 -29.87 16.95
CA VAL A 59 25.07 -30.65 15.75
C VAL A 59 25.80 -29.73 14.77
N GLU A 60 26.99 -30.14 14.35
CA GLU A 60 27.76 -29.41 13.37
C GLU A 60 27.13 -29.53 11.98
N PRO A 61 27.32 -28.53 11.11
CA PRO A 61 26.97 -28.67 9.71
C PRO A 61 27.53 -29.96 9.11
N GLY A 62 28.73 -30.39 9.53
CA GLY A 62 29.42 -31.61 9.12
C GLY A 62 28.70 -32.93 9.39
N GLY A 63 27.67 -32.94 10.24
CA GLY A 63 27.01 -34.16 10.71
C GLY A 63 27.72 -34.80 11.90
N GLU A 64 28.45 -34.01 12.68
CA GLU A 64 29.10 -34.44 13.92
C GLU A 64 28.37 -33.82 15.12
N LEU A 65 28.26 -34.58 16.20
CA LEU A 65 27.71 -34.08 17.46
C LEU A 65 28.86 -33.50 18.28
N ALA A 66 28.82 -32.21 18.58
CA ALA A 66 29.73 -31.61 19.53
C ALA A 66 29.02 -31.45 20.87
N ALA A 67 29.68 -31.81 21.97
CA ALA A 67 29.14 -31.66 23.33
C ALA A 67 30.12 -30.96 24.26
N PHE A 68 29.58 -30.13 25.16
CA PHE A 68 30.35 -29.46 26.19
C PHE A 68 30.71 -30.44 27.32
N PRO A 69 31.92 -30.39 27.91
CA PRO A 69 32.30 -31.29 28.99
C PRO A 69 31.35 -31.22 30.19
N GLY A 70 31.06 -32.39 30.78
CA GLY A 70 30.09 -32.54 31.86
C GLY A 70 28.65 -32.78 31.38
N SER A 71 28.38 -32.72 30.08
CA SER A 71 27.05 -33.03 29.52
C SER A 71 26.72 -34.52 29.69
N THR A 72 25.43 -34.82 29.83
CA THR A 72 24.89 -36.18 29.75
C THR A 72 24.35 -36.39 28.35
N ILE A 73 24.76 -37.48 27.71
CA ILE A 73 24.41 -37.79 26.33
C ILE A 73 23.80 -39.19 26.30
N HIS A 74 22.62 -39.30 25.69
CA HIS A 74 21.97 -40.58 25.41
C HIS A 74 21.90 -40.79 23.91
N LEU A 75 22.52 -41.87 23.45
CA LEU A 75 22.41 -42.34 22.07
C LEU A 75 21.44 -43.51 22.07
N GLU A 76 20.31 -43.38 21.38
CA GLU A 76 19.25 -44.37 21.36
C GLU A 76 19.21 -45.04 19.99
N CYS A 77 19.65 -46.29 19.93
CA CYS A 77 19.55 -47.09 18.73
C CYS A 77 18.13 -47.64 18.61
N ILE A 78 17.47 -47.32 17.50
CA ILE A 78 16.08 -47.67 17.24
C ILE A 78 16.01 -49.01 16.52
N PHE A 79 15.56 -50.02 17.25
CA PHE A 79 15.54 -51.40 16.78
C PHE A 79 14.49 -52.22 17.54
N SER A 80 13.67 -52.99 16.82
CA SER A 80 12.62 -53.81 17.44
C SER A 80 13.23 -54.97 18.26
N ARG A 81 12.92 -55.02 19.56
CA ARG A 81 13.40 -56.07 20.47
C ARG A 81 12.93 -57.47 20.10
N ARG A 82 11.84 -57.59 19.32
CA ARG A 82 11.27 -58.87 18.90
C ARG A 82 12.15 -59.62 17.88
N ILE A 83 12.95 -58.89 17.11
CA ILE A 83 13.80 -59.44 16.05
C ILE A 83 15.27 -59.57 16.49
N GLY A 84 15.59 -59.20 17.73
CA GLY A 84 16.91 -59.39 18.33
C GLY A 84 17.36 -58.21 19.19
N SER A 85 18.65 -58.16 19.48
CA SER A 85 19.29 -57.05 20.19
C SER A 85 20.39 -56.45 19.32
N PRO A 86 20.39 -55.12 19.10
CA PRO A 86 21.51 -54.47 18.46
C PRO A 86 22.70 -54.39 19.42
N ASP A 87 23.89 -54.15 18.88
CA ASP A 87 25.12 -53.97 19.65
C ASP A 87 25.72 -52.58 19.43
N TRP A 88 26.35 -52.04 20.48
CA TRP A 88 27.04 -50.76 20.45
C TRP A 88 28.54 -50.97 20.44
N THR A 89 29.20 -50.33 19.48
CA THR A 89 30.67 -50.27 19.39
C THR A 89 31.13 -48.83 19.33
N TRP A 90 32.33 -48.54 19.82
CA TRP A 90 32.87 -47.18 19.83
C TRP A 90 34.39 -47.15 19.66
N THR A 91 34.89 -46.01 19.19
CA THR A 91 36.33 -45.76 19.03
C THR A 91 36.95 -44.95 20.17
N SER A 92 36.17 -44.55 21.17
CA SER A 92 36.68 -43.82 22.33
C SER A 92 37.68 -44.68 23.12
N PRO A 93 38.89 -44.17 23.42
CA PRO A 93 40.01 -44.98 23.92
C PRO A 93 39.88 -45.46 25.37
N LEU A 94 38.97 -44.90 26.17
CA LEU A 94 38.92 -45.12 27.63
C LEU A 94 37.51 -45.38 28.20
N GLY A 95 36.47 -45.34 27.36
CA GLY A 95 35.08 -45.42 27.83
C GLY A 95 34.55 -46.83 27.97
N GLN A 96 34.07 -47.21 29.15
CA GLN A 96 33.05 -48.25 29.31
C GLN A 96 31.71 -47.55 29.54
N TYR A 97 30.79 -47.68 28.58
CA TYR A 97 29.50 -47.03 28.63
C TYR A 97 28.39 -48.02 28.96
N LEU A 98 27.41 -47.56 29.75
CA LEU A 98 26.24 -48.37 30.06
C LEU A 98 25.34 -48.48 28.83
N THR A 99 25.02 -49.70 28.43
CA THR A 99 24.10 -50.00 27.34
C THR A 99 22.92 -50.83 27.87
N GLY A 100 21.74 -50.64 27.28
CA GLY A 100 20.56 -51.41 27.66
C GLY A 100 19.28 -50.92 27.02
N TRP A 101 18.23 -51.73 27.11
CA TRP A 101 16.89 -51.34 26.69
C TRP A 101 16.36 -50.20 27.55
N ALA A 102 15.60 -49.27 26.95
CA ALA A 102 14.91 -48.23 27.70
C ALA A 102 14.04 -48.84 28.81
N ILE A 103 13.90 -48.12 29.92
CA ILE A 103 13.17 -48.60 31.10
C ILE A 103 11.66 -48.32 30.97
N ALA A 104 11.29 -47.23 30.29
CA ALA A 104 9.91 -46.84 30.09
C ALA A 104 9.12 -47.93 29.32
N PRO A 105 7.93 -48.35 29.79
CA PRO A 105 7.17 -49.45 29.19
C PRO A 105 6.89 -49.28 27.70
N GLU A 106 6.70 -48.04 27.25
CA GLU A 106 6.39 -47.70 25.86
C GLU A 106 7.64 -47.67 24.95
N GLU A 107 8.84 -47.51 25.52
CA GLU A 107 10.09 -47.35 24.77
C GLU A 107 10.95 -48.63 24.80
N ARG A 108 10.78 -49.50 25.81
CA ARG A 108 11.64 -50.68 26.07
C ARG A 108 11.64 -51.74 24.98
N ASP A 109 10.63 -51.70 24.10
CA ASP A 109 10.46 -52.67 23.02
C ASP A 109 11.19 -52.26 21.74
N TRP A 110 11.70 -51.02 21.65
CA TRP A 110 12.30 -50.51 20.42
C TRP A 110 13.45 -49.50 20.59
N LYS A 111 13.80 -49.10 21.83
CA LYS A 111 14.96 -48.23 22.10
C LYS A 111 16.05 -48.95 22.88
N TYR A 112 17.22 -49.09 22.26
CA TYR A 112 18.44 -49.60 22.89
C TYR A 112 19.44 -48.46 23.12
N ARG A 113 19.58 -48.04 24.37
CA ARG A 113 20.29 -46.82 24.77
C ARG A 113 21.73 -47.11 25.15
N LEU A 114 22.64 -46.25 24.70
CA LEU A 114 23.98 -46.04 25.28
C LEU A 114 23.97 -44.71 26.02
N SER A 115 24.51 -44.70 27.24
CA SER A 115 24.56 -43.49 28.08
C SER A 115 25.98 -43.06 28.41
N ILE A 116 26.31 -41.81 28.10
CA ILE A 116 27.56 -41.15 28.45
C ILE A 116 27.22 -40.10 29.52
N TYR A 117 27.66 -40.35 30.75
CA TYR A 117 27.44 -39.44 31.88
C TYR A 117 28.67 -38.59 32.11
N TYR A 118 28.47 -37.29 32.37
CA TYR A 118 29.55 -36.34 32.65
C TYR A 118 30.67 -36.37 31.60
N ALA A 119 30.28 -36.24 30.32
CA ALA A 119 31.15 -36.43 29.17
C ALA A 119 32.49 -35.68 29.31
N LYS A 120 33.59 -36.37 29.04
CA LYS A 120 34.97 -35.83 29.08
C LYS A 120 35.58 -35.80 27.69
N PRO A 121 36.63 -35.00 27.44
CA PRO A 121 37.29 -34.96 26.14
C PRO A 121 37.71 -36.34 25.59
N GLN A 122 38.10 -37.27 26.47
CA GLN A 122 38.43 -38.65 26.11
C GLN A 122 37.25 -39.51 25.61
N ASP A 123 36.00 -39.08 25.86
CA ASP A 123 34.80 -39.78 25.41
C ASP A 123 34.49 -39.46 23.93
N SER A 124 35.28 -38.58 23.30
CA SER A 124 35.21 -38.31 21.87
C SER A 124 35.51 -39.56 21.06
N GLY A 125 34.74 -39.77 19.99
CA GLY A 125 34.87 -40.92 19.11
C GLY A 125 33.62 -41.16 18.27
N THR A 126 33.68 -42.19 17.43
CA THR A 126 32.54 -42.64 16.64
C THR A 126 31.82 -43.75 17.38
N PHE A 127 30.53 -43.55 17.64
CA PHE A 127 29.63 -44.50 18.27
C PHE A 127 28.78 -45.16 17.19
N THR A 128 28.85 -46.48 17.09
CA THR A 128 28.23 -47.27 16.02
C THR A 128 27.26 -48.26 16.61
N CYS A 129 26.00 -48.19 16.16
CA CYS A 129 25.02 -49.21 16.44
C CYS A 129 24.97 -50.23 15.30
N ALA A 130 25.04 -51.51 15.62
CA ALA A 130 24.99 -52.62 14.68
C ALA A 130 23.76 -53.50 14.94
N THR A 131 23.03 -53.85 13.88
CA THR A 131 21.99 -54.88 13.93
C THR A 131 22.60 -56.28 14.02
N PRO A 132 21.84 -57.32 14.41
CA PRO A 132 22.31 -58.71 14.41
C PRO A 132 22.84 -59.21 13.05
N ARG A 133 22.35 -58.62 11.95
CA ARG A 133 22.81 -58.91 10.57
C ARG A 133 24.03 -58.10 10.14
N GLY A 134 24.62 -57.29 11.02
CA GLY A 134 25.82 -56.50 10.75
C GLY A 134 25.57 -55.19 10.00
N ILE A 135 24.32 -54.79 9.76
CA ILE A 135 24.03 -53.46 9.20
C ILE A 135 24.17 -52.41 10.30
N THR A 136 25.00 -51.40 10.04
CA THR A 136 25.40 -50.41 11.04
C THR A 136 24.93 -49.00 10.71
N ASN A 137 24.85 -48.15 11.72
CA ASN A 137 24.82 -46.69 11.58
C ASN A 137 25.71 -46.07 12.65
N SER A 138 26.28 -44.89 12.39
CA SER A 138 27.31 -44.30 13.23
C SER A 138 27.09 -42.81 13.45
N VAL A 139 27.43 -42.34 14.64
CA VAL A 139 27.45 -40.92 15.01
C VAL A 139 28.81 -40.58 15.60
N THR A 140 29.45 -39.52 15.09
CA THR A 140 30.70 -39.00 15.67
C THR A 140 30.36 -38.00 16.78
N LEU A 141 30.92 -38.21 17.95
CA LEU A 141 30.86 -37.31 19.09
C LEU A 141 32.23 -36.66 19.31
N HIS A 142 32.24 -35.34 19.42
CA HIS A 142 33.41 -34.54 19.80
C HIS A 142 33.12 -33.78 21.11
N VAL A 143 33.84 -34.10 22.17
CA VAL A 143 33.66 -33.46 23.49
C VAL A 143 34.75 -32.42 23.71
N ALA A 144 34.37 -31.14 23.70
CA ALA A 144 35.32 -30.05 23.86
C ALA A 144 34.68 -28.81 24.52
N ALA A 145 35.46 -28.13 25.37
CA ALA A 145 35.04 -26.94 26.11
C ALA A 145 35.01 -25.70 25.20
N ILE A 146 34.04 -25.66 24.29
CA ILE A 146 33.94 -24.62 23.28
C ILE A 146 33.10 -23.45 23.79
N HIS A 147 33.68 -22.25 23.66
CA HIS A 147 33.02 -20.98 23.93
C HIS A 147 33.10 -20.09 22.69
N CYS A 148 32.02 -19.39 22.41
CA CYS A 148 31.96 -18.37 21.36
C CYS A 148 32.33 -16.99 21.91
N GLU A 149 32.75 -16.10 21.02
CA GLU A 149 33.01 -14.70 21.35
C GLU A 149 31.75 -14.06 21.98
N PRO A 150 31.87 -13.33 23.11
CA PRO A 150 30.75 -12.60 23.69
C PRO A 150 30.18 -11.59 22.69
N ILE A 151 28.86 -11.60 22.52
CA ILE A 151 28.18 -10.65 21.63
C ILE A 151 28.06 -9.29 22.35
N SER A 152 28.79 -8.28 21.86
CA SER A 152 28.59 -6.89 22.29
C SER A 152 27.80 -6.11 21.23
N VAL A 153 26.57 -5.72 21.55
CA VAL A 153 25.79 -4.78 20.74
C VAL A 153 25.96 -3.39 21.35
N SER A 154 26.84 -2.57 20.75
CA SER A 154 26.99 -1.16 21.10
C SER A 154 26.50 -0.30 19.93
N GLY A 155 25.64 0.68 20.22
CA GLY A 155 25.17 1.66 19.23
C GLY A 155 24.13 1.17 18.21
N MET A 156 23.67 -0.09 18.30
CA MET A 156 22.57 -0.58 17.47
C MET A 156 21.27 -0.55 18.28
N HIS A 157 20.18 -0.09 17.67
CA HIS A 157 18.81 -0.23 18.22
C HIS A 157 18.35 -1.70 18.23
N LEU A 158 19.25 -2.63 18.51
CA LEU A 158 19.06 -4.06 18.43
C LEU A 158 19.10 -4.59 19.86
N SER A 159 17.97 -5.13 20.33
CA SER A 159 17.91 -5.80 21.62
C SER A 159 18.35 -7.25 21.46
N VAL A 160 19.12 -7.75 22.42
CA VAL A 160 19.64 -9.13 22.41
C VAL A 160 19.34 -9.80 23.75
N ARG A 161 18.95 -11.08 23.69
CA ARG A 161 18.88 -11.97 24.85
C ARG A 161 19.85 -13.12 24.60
N VAL A 162 20.86 -13.25 25.46
CA VAL A 162 21.92 -14.25 25.32
C VAL A 162 21.88 -15.19 26.54
N GLU A 163 21.79 -16.49 26.30
CA GLU A 163 21.85 -17.51 27.38
C GLU A 163 23.26 -17.64 27.97
N GLY A 164 24.27 -17.41 27.13
CA GLY A 164 25.69 -17.35 27.47
C GLY A 164 26.53 -17.62 26.22
N THR A 165 27.77 -18.05 26.38
CA THR A 165 28.71 -18.27 25.27
C THR A 165 29.11 -19.72 25.05
N ARG A 166 28.57 -20.68 25.80
CA ARG A 166 28.94 -22.11 25.66
C ARG A 166 28.36 -22.69 24.38
N LEU A 167 29.00 -23.74 23.87
CA LEU A 167 28.50 -24.56 22.77
C LEU A 167 26.98 -24.84 22.90
N GLY A 168 26.22 -24.57 21.85
CA GLY A 168 24.77 -24.80 21.82
C GLY A 168 23.93 -23.72 22.48
N HIS A 169 24.51 -22.78 23.24
CA HIS A 169 23.77 -21.61 23.74
C HIS A 169 23.25 -20.75 22.59
N MET A 170 22.11 -20.11 22.82
CA MET A 170 21.47 -19.25 21.85
C MET A 170 21.55 -17.77 22.20
N ALA A 171 21.60 -16.94 21.16
CA ALA A 171 21.39 -15.51 21.21
C ALA A 171 20.20 -15.14 20.31
N ILE A 172 19.20 -14.50 20.88
CA ILE A 172 17.97 -14.09 20.21
C ILE A 172 17.97 -12.57 20.06
N PHE A 173 17.76 -12.12 18.83
CA PHE A 173 17.81 -10.72 18.44
C PHE A 173 16.42 -10.19 18.10
N GLN A 174 16.12 -8.98 18.57
CA GLN A 174 14.85 -8.31 18.31
C GLN A 174 15.05 -6.82 18.08
N CYS A 175 14.37 -6.31 17.06
CA CYS A 175 14.36 -4.89 16.71
C CYS A 175 13.16 -4.16 17.36
N PRO A 176 13.27 -2.85 17.60
CA PRO A 176 12.16 -2.01 18.03
C PRO A 176 11.10 -1.91 16.94
N ILE A 177 9.94 -1.39 17.32
CA ILE A 177 8.83 -1.13 16.39
C ILE A 177 9.31 -0.21 15.26
N GLY A 178 8.89 -0.53 14.03
CA GLY A 178 9.31 0.19 12.82
C GLY A 178 10.59 -0.34 12.17
N PHE A 179 11.24 -1.33 12.77
CA PHE A 179 12.42 -1.99 12.21
C PHE A 179 12.20 -3.51 12.11
N TYR A 180 12.87 -4.14 11.16
CA TYR A 180 12.92 -5.60 11.02
C TYR A 180 14.35 -6.12 11.12
N VAL A 181 14.48 -7.41 11.47
CA VAL A 181 15.78 -8.08 11.58
C VAL A 181 16.25 -8.50 10.18
N SER A 182 17.34 -7.90 9.71
CA SER A 182 18.03 -8.27 8.47
C SER A 182 19.14 -9.28 8.79
N GLY A 183 18.88 -10.55 8.45
CA GLY A 183 19.73 -11.70 8.77
C GLY A 183 19.01 -12.73 9.66
N GLU A 184 19.78 -13.60 10.32
CA GLU A 184 19.25 -14.61 11.22
C GLU A 184 18.99 -14.03 12.62
N ALA A 185 17.73 -14.10 13.08
CA ALA A 185 17.35 -13.60 14.39
C ALA A 185 17.84 -14.48 15.56
N ASN A 186 18.13 -15.76 15.28
CA ASN A 186 18.56 -16.73 16.27
C ASN A 186 19.94 -17.25 15.92
N LEU A 187 20.92 -16.94 16.75
CA LEU A 187 22.29 -17.45 16.60
C LEU A 187 22.54 -18.56 17.62
N THR A 188 23.22 -19.61 17.19
CA THR A 188 23.63 -20.72 18.06
C THR A 188 25.16 -20.80 18.08
N CYS A 189 25.75 -20.95 19.27
CA CYS A 189 27.19 -21.12 19.38
C CYS A 189 27.61 -22.50 18.84
N GLN A 190 28.45 -22.51 17.81
CA GLN A 190 28.88 -23.74 17.13
C GLN A 190 30.20 -24.26 17.67
N ALA A 191 30.51 -25.50 17.31
CA ALA A 191 31.73 -26.17 17.73
C ALA A 191 33.03 -25.55 17.20
N SER A 192 32.92 -24.74 16.13
CA SER A 192 34.00 -23.91 15.61
C SER A 192 34.43 -22.79 16.57
N GLY A 193 33.72 -22.57 17.68
CA GLY A 193 33.90 -21.41 18.54
C GLY A 193 33.33 -20.12 17.95
N LYS A 194 32.52 -20.23 16.88
CA LYS A 194 31.84 -19.11 16.23
C LYS A 194 30.33 -19.29 16.30
N TRP A 195 29.61 -18.17 16.28
CA TRP A 195 28.16 -18.17 16.14
C TRP A 195 27.74 -18.65 14.74
N SER A 196 26.56 -19.27 14.65
CA SER A 196 26.02 -19.87 13.42
C SER A 196 25.86 -18.90 12.25
N SER A 197 25.76 -17.60 12.55
CA SER A 197 25.67 -16.52 11.58
C SER A 197 26.22 -15.23 12.20
N PRO A 198 26.58 -14.21 11.40
CA PRO A 198 26.98 -12.91 11.92
C PRO A 198 25.82 -12.23 12.66
N VAL A 199 26.14 -11.29 13.55
CA VAL A 199 25.14 -10.47 14.26
C VAL A 199 24.26 -9.74 13.23
N PRO A 200 22.92 -9.89 13.30
CA PRO A 200 22.03 -9.29 12.32
C PRO A 200 21.94 -7.76 12.51
N LYS A 201 21.36 -7.07 11.52
CA LYS A 201 21.14 -5.62 11.57
C LYS A 201 19.67 -5.30 11.70
N CYS A 202 19.33 -4.23 12.42
CA CYS A 202 17.98 -3.66 12.35
C CYS A 202 17.91 -2.73 11.16
N GLU A 203 17.05 -3.06 10.21
CA GLU A 203 16.74 -2.22 9.06
C GLU A 203 15.36 -1.60 9.25
N LEU A 204 15.24 -0.33 8.88
CA LEU A 204 13.99 0.41 8.99
C LEU A 204 12.98 -0.17 7.99
N VAL A 205 11.75 -0.40 8.42
CA VAL A 205 10.65 -0.78 7.54
C VAL A 205 10.40 0.37 6.57
N LYS A 206 10.36 0.06 5.27
CA LYS A 206 10.12 1.03 4.20
C LYS A 206 9.00 0.56 3.29
N CYS A 207 8.12 1.49 2.94
CA CYS A 207 7.06 1.29 1.97
C CYS A 207 7.57 1.49 0.53
N PRO A 208 6.82 1.00 -0.49
CA PRO A 208 7.17 1.22 -1.89
C PRO A 208 7.42 2.70 -2.17
N SER A 209 8.55 3.00 -2.80
CA SER A 209 8.90 4.37 -3.14
C SER A 209 7.93 4.90 -4.21
N LEU A 210 7.32 6.05 -3.95
CA LEU A 210 6.40 6.71 -4.88
C LEU A 210 7.12 7.74 -5.77
N ASP A 211 8.39 8.04 -5.51
CA ASP A 211 9.18 9.00 -6.29
C ASP A 211 9.64 8.46 -7.67
N THR A 212 9.36 7.19 -7.97
CA THR A 212 9.72 6.58 -9.26
C THR A 212 8.58 6.71 -10.27
N PRO A 213 8.89 6.74 -11.58
CA PRO A 213 7.86 6.78 -12.64
C PRO A 213 6.85 5.63 -12.58
N GLU A 214 7.24 4.50 -11.97
CA GLU A 214 6.38 3.33 -11.76
C GLU A 214 5.55 3.43 -10.47
N GLY A 215 5.99 4.24 -9.50
CA GLY A 215 5.35 4.40 -8.19
C GLY A 215 4.10 5.28 -8.23
N LEU A 216 4.04 6.24 -9.14
CA LEU A 216 2.86 7.07 -9.40
C LEU A 216 2.30 6.76 -10.78
N SER A 217 1.24 5.96 -10.84
CA SER A 217 0.57 5.59 -12.09
C SER A 217 -0.47 6.62 -12.57
N GLU A 218 -0.90 7.54 -11.71
CA GLU A 218 -2.00 8.47 -12.00
C GLU A 218 -1.48 9.76 -12.65
N PRO A 219 -1.92 10.11 -13.88
CA PRO A 219 -1.55 11.36 -14.51
C PRO A 219 -2.10 12.56 -13.72
N HIS A 220 -1.36 13.66 -13.69
CA HIS A 220 -1.68 14.89 -12.94
C HIS A 220 -1.56 14.81 -11.41
N LEU A 221 -1.34 13.61 -10.84
CA LEU A 221 -1.03 13.45 -9.42
C LEU A 221 0.45 13.73 -9.17
N HIS A 222 0.76 14.51 -8.14
CA HIS A 222 2.13 14.76 -7.71
C HIS A 222 2.27 14.62 -6.19
N LEU A 223 3.49 14.33 -5.74
CA LEU A 223 3.83 14.28 -4.33
C LEU A 223 4.22 15.69 -3.86
N GLU A 224 3.57 16.15 -2.80
CA GLU A 224 3.94 17.37 -2.09
C GLU A 224 4.96 17.07 -0.98
N GLU A 225 4.76 15.95 -0.27
CA GLU A 225 5.66 15.44 0.76
C GLU A 225 5.80 13.92 0.61
N HIS A 226 7.00 13.39 0.80
CA HIS A 226 7.23 11.94 0.74
C HIS A 226 8.29 11.50 1.76
N ASN A 227 7.85 10.65 2.68
CA ASN A 227 8.72 9.84 3.52
C ASN A 227 8.17 8.42 3.58
N ASN A 228 8.85 7.49 2.92
CA ASN A 228 8.44 6.08 2.85
C ASN A 228 8.97 5.22 3.99
N SER A 229 9.57 5.81 5.04
CA SER A 229 9.94 5.07 6.25
C SER A 229 8.71 4.80 7.12
N TYR A 230 8.73 3.78 7.97
CA TYR A 230 7.66 3.51 8.94
C TYR A 230 7.23 4.77 9.71
N GLY A 231 5.91 5.01 9.77
CA GLY A 231 5.31 6.22 10.35
C GLY A 231 5.50 7.50 9.52
N GLY A 232 6.23 7.40 8.41
CA GLY A 232 6.36 8.44 7.41
C GLY A 232 5.08 8.59 6.59
N ARG A 233 4.88 9.79 6.03
CA ARG A 233 3.69 10.16 5.29
C ARG A 233 4.03 10.52 3.84
N ALA A 234 3.14 10.15 2.94
CA ALA A 234 3.08 10.69 1.59
C ALA A 234 1.84 11.59 1.49
N VAL A 235 2.03 12.83 1.02
CA VAL A 235 0.96 13.82 0.82
C VAL A 235 0.87 14.14 -0.68
N PHE A 236 -0.35 14.18 -1.18
CA PHE A 236 -0.61 14.27 -2.62
C PHE A 236 -1.32 15.57 -2.99
N GLY A 237 -0.89 16.14 -4.11
CA GLY A 237 -1.53 17.26 -4.79
C GLY A 237 -1.94 16.88 -6.21
N CYS A 238 -2.89 17.63 -6.77
CA CYS A 238 -3.28 17.52 -8.17
C CYS A 238 -2.78 18.73 -8.97
N ALA A 239 -2.44 18.51 -10.23
CA ALA A 239 -2.13 19.61 -11.15
C ALA A 239 -3.34 20.55 -11.29
N TRP A 240 -3.06 21.77 -11.77
CA TRP A 240 -4.10 22.78 -11.95
C TRP A 240 -5.25 22.27 -12.82
N GLY A 241 -6.47 22.55 -12.37
CA GLY A 241 -7.72 22.11 -13.00
C GLY A 241 -8.16 20.68 -12.68
N TYR A 242 -7.47 20.02 -11.76
CA TYR A 242 -7.89 18.75 -11.19
C TYR A 242 -8.07 18.88 -9.67
N ARG A 243 -8.99 18.10 -9.12
CA ARG A 243 -9.20 17.97 -7.68
C ARG A 243 -8.90 16.55 -7.23
N LEU A 244 -8.45 16.44 -5.99
CA LEU A 244 -8.12 15.16 -5.40
C LEU A 244 -9.39 14.39 -5.03
N GLN A 245 -9.46 13.14 -5.45
CA GLN A 245 -10.48 12.17 -5.06
C GLN A 245 -9.81 11.02 -4.31
N GLY A 246 -9.98 11.00 -2.99
CA GLY A 246 -9.37 10.00 -2.10
C GLY A 246 -8.70 10.65 -0.89
N PRO A 247 -7.91 9.89 -0.13
CA PRO A 247 -7.19 10.43 1.02
C PRO A 247 -6.10 11.42 0.56
N PRO A 248 -5.99 12.61 1.18
CA PRO A 248 -4.95 13.60 0.85
C PRO A 248 -3.54 13.16 1.23
N GLY A 249 -3.42 12.13 2.07
CA GLY A 249 -2.15 11.48 2.32
C GLY A 249 -2.33 10.11 2.93
N ILE A 250 -1.27 9.33 2.85
CA ILE A 250 -1.18 7.96 3.35
C ILE A 250 0.08 7.82 4.21
N GLU A 251 -0.01 7.02 5.26
CA GLU A 251 1.08 6.72 6.18
C GLU A 251 1.67 5.32 5.93
N CYS A 252 2.98 5.15 6.13
CA CYS A 252 3.67 3.87 5.97
C CYS A 252 3.54 2.99 7.22
N GLU A 253 2.91 1.82 7.06
CA GLU A 253 2.59 0.91 8.14
C GLU A 253 3.70 -0.13 8.42
N LEU A 254 3.56 -0.85 9.54
CA LEU A 254 4.55 -1.84 9.99
C LEU A 254 4.71 -3.03 9.03
N ASN A 255 3.68 -3.33 8.23
CA ASN A 255 3.69 -4.37 7.21
C ASN A 255 4.54 -3.98 5.97
N GLY A 256 5.09 -2.76 5.92
CA GLY A 256 5.82 -2.25 4.77
C GLY A 256 4.91 -1.80 3.62
N ASN A 257 3.63 -1.60 3.87
CA ASN A 257 2.67 -1.06 2.91
C ASN A 257 2.11 0.29 3.38
N TRP A 258 1.66 1.07 2.41
CA TRP A 258 0.91 2.29 2.70
C TRP A 258 -0.48 1.95 3.25
N SER A 259 -0.93 2.73 4.24
CA SER A 259 -2.22 2.60 4.96
C SER A 259 -3.48 2.67 4.08
N GLY A 260 -3.34 3.09 2.82
CA GLY A 260 -4.47 3.19 1.90
C GLY A 260 -4.06 3.22 0.43
N PRO A 261 -5.04 3.15 -0.48
CA PRO A 261 -4.80 3.30 -1.91
C PRO A 261 -4.38 4.74 -2.24
N LEU A 262 -3.63 4.88 -3.34
CA LEU A 262 -3.30 6.19 -3.89
C LEU A 262 -4.59 6.93 -4.31
N PRO A 263 -4.69 8.25 -4.04
CA PRO A 263 -5.82 9.05 -4.52
C PRO A 263 -5.75 9.27 -6.03
N LYS A 264 -6.85 9.74 -6.61
CA LYS A 264 -6.94 10.08 -8.04
C LYS A 264 -7.15 11.56 -8.27
N CYS A 265 -6.66 12.08 -9.38
CA CYS A 265 -6.95 13.45 -9.82
C CYS A 265 -8.08 13.43 -10.84
N VAL A 266 -9.20 14.05 -10.51
CA VAL A 266 -10.34 14.17 -11.42
C VAL A 266 -10.51 15.61 -11.89
N PRO A 267 -10.85 15.84 -13.17
CA PRO A 267 -10.98 17.19 -13.71
C PRO A 267 -12.08 17.95 -12.97
N ILE A 268 -11.80 19.22 -12.66
CA ILE A 268 -12.78 20.14 -12.10
C ILE A 268 -13.61 20.66 -13.27
N GLN A 269 -14.93 20.41 -13.21
CA GLN A 269 -15.85 20.76 -14.28
C GLN A 269 -17.15 21.33 -13.71
N CYS A 270 -17.65 22.40 -14.33
CA CYS A 270 -18.96 22.96 -14.06
C CYS A 270 -20.03 22.34 -14.97
N PRO A 271 -21.28 22.24 -14.49
CA PRO A 271 -22.40 21.85 -15.34
C PRO A 271 -22.62 22.89 -16.44
N PRO A 272 -23.30 22.52 -17.55
CA PRO A 272 -23.74 23.49 -18.55
C PRO A 272 -24.48 24.66 -17.88
N PRO A 273 -24.18 25.93 -18.25
CA PRO A 273 -24.87 27.07 -17.68
C PRO A 273 -26.34 27.05 -18.10
N VAL A 274 -27.22 27.46 -17.18
CA VAL A 274 -28.65 27.61 -17.49
C VAL A 274 -28.83 28.91 -18.27
N LEU A 275 -29.46 28.83 -19.44
CA LEU A 275 -29.74 30.01 -20.26
C LEU A 275 -30.97 30.75 -19.73
N PRO A 276 -30.92 32.09 -19.60
CA PRO A 276 -32.11 32.88 -19.32
C PRO A 276 -33.12 32.79 -20.47
N VAL A 277 -34.41 32.83 -20.14
CA VAL A 277 -35.49 32.97 -21.13
C VAL A 277 -35.29 34.31 -21.87
N ASN A 278 -35.37 34.31 -23.20
CA ASN A 278 -35.05 35.47 -24.05
C ASN A 278 -33.59 35.95 -23.92
N GLY A 279 -32.66 35.04 -23.63
CA GLY A 279 -31.23 35.33 -23.67
C GLY A 279 -30.40 34.15 -24.20
N HIS A 280 -29.17 34.46 -24.57
CA HIS A 280 -28.23 33.54 -25.21
C HIS A 280 -26.82 33.78 -24.68
N LEU A 281 -25.90 32.85 -24.98
CA LEU A 281 -24.47 33.04 -24.71
C LEU A 281 -23.83 33.75 -25.89
N ILE A 282 -23.08 34.82 -25.60
CA ILE A 282 -22.30 35.57 -26.59
C ILE A 282 -20.82 35.17 -26.59
N GLN A 283 -20.34 34.65 -25.46
CA GLN A 283 -19.02 34.05 -25.36
C GLN A 283 -19.15 32.79 -24.53
N SER A 284 -18.68 31.68 -25.11
CA SER A 284 -18.43 30.46 -24.36
C SER A 284 -17.16 29.83 -24.92
N GLU A 285 -16.14 29.66 -24.09
CA GLU A 285 -15.09 28.70 -24.41
C GLU A 285 -15.77 27.33 -24.58
N ALA A 286 -15.55 26.67 -25.73
CA ALA A 286 -16.35 25.52 -26.15
C ALA A 286 -16.49 24.49 -25.01
N PRO A 287 -17.68 23.91 -24.80
CA PRO A 287 -17.82 22.82 -23.83
C PRO A 287 -16.82 21.72 -24.16
N GLY A 288 -16.17 21.17 -23.13
CA GLY A 288 -15.28 20.03 -23.33
C GLY A 288 -16.03 18.88 -24.01
N MET A 289 -15.30 18.00 -24.71
CA MET A 289 -15.85 16.83 -25.41
C MET A 289 -16.77 15.93 -24.55
N ASP A 290 -16.75 16.08 -23.22
CA ASP A 290 -17.56 15.36 -22.25
C ASP A 290 -18.92 16.04 -21.97
N GLY A 291 -19.85 15.92 -22.92
CA GLY A 291 -21.28 16.08 -22.64
C GLY A 291 -21.73 17.48 -22.20
N GLY A 292 -21.05 18.54 -22.63
CA GLY A 292 -21.47 19.92 -22.38
C GLY A 292 -20.90 20.56 -21.11
N ARG A 293 -19.99 19.89 -20.40
CA ARG A 293 -19.36 20.43 -19.18
C ARG A 293 -18.25 21.43 -19.50
N TYR A 294 -18.08 22.41 -18.62
CA TYR A 294 -17.10 23.48 -18.75
C TYR A 294 -15.92 23.23 -17.82
N ALA A 295 -14.70 23.43 -18.31
CA ALA A 295 -13.49 23.28 -17.49
C ALA A 295 -13.41 24.41 -16.45
N VAL A 296 -12.66 24.17 -15.38
CA VAL A 296 -12.31 25.25 -14.44
C VAL A 296 -11.69 26.44 -15.17
N GLY A 297 -12.02 27.65 -14.73
CA GLY A 297 -11.57 28.88 -15.37
C GLY A 297 -12.33 29.27 -16.63
N SER A 298 -13.16 28.39 -17.22
CA SER A 298 -13.99 28.76 -18.37
C SER A 298 -14.91 29.93 -18.03
N LEU A 299 -14.89 30.92 -18.90
CA LEU A 299 -15.74 32.12 -18.83
C LEU A 299 -16.92 31.97 -19.79
N VAL A 300 -18.13 32.22 -19.28
CA VAL A 300 -19.33 32.33 -20.11
C VAL A 300 -19.99 33.68 -19.90
N GLN A 301 -20.42 34.29 -21.00
CA GLN A 301 -21.05 35.60 -21.00
C GLN A 301 -22.44 35.54 -21.63
N PHE A 302 -23.41 36.12 -20.93
CA PHE A 302 -24.81 36.15 -21.32
C PHE A 302 -25.17 37.47 -21.99
N ALA A 303 -26.11 37.42 -22.92
CA ALA A 303 -26.81 38.57 -23.46
C ALA A 303 -28.30 38.27 -23.60
N CYS A 304 -29.12 39.31 -23.52
CA CYS A 304 -30.54 39.21 -23.76
C CYS A 304 -30.86 39.52 -25.22
N GLU A 305 -31.91 38.91 -25.74
CA GLU A 305 -32.40 39.13 -27.10
C GLU A 305 -33.25 40.39 -27.18
N GLY A 306 -33.16 41.14 -28.28
CA GLY A 306 -34.07 42.24 -28.58
C GLY A 306 -34.18 43.31 -27.48
N ALA A 307 -35.40 43.55 -27.02
CA ALA A 307 -35.74 44.62 -26.06
C ALA A 307 -35.61 44.19 -24.59
N TYR A 308 -34.96 43.07 -24.31
CA TYR A 308 -34.76 42.59 -22.96
C TYR A 308 -33.43 43.11 -22.39
N LYS A 309 -33.43 43.47 -21.11
CA LYS A 309 -32.23 43.89 -20.38
C LYS A 309 -31.82 42.78 -19.41
N LEU A 310 -30.52 42.50 -19.38
CA LEU A 310 -29.93 41.56 -18.45
C LEU A 310 -29.92 42.15 -17.04
N GLU A 311 -30.38 41.36 -16.08
CA GLU A 311 -30.36 41.65 -14.66
C GLU A 311 -29.64 40.50 -13.93
N GLY A 312 -28.59 40.84 -13.19
CA GLY A 312 -27.64 39.89 -12.62
C GLY A 312 -26.23 40.08 -13.18
N GLU A 313 -25.36 39.11 -12.92
CA GLU A 313 -23.99 39.12 -13.42
C GLU A 313 -23.96 38.66 -14.88
N ALA A 314 -23.37 39.47 -15.76
CA ALA A 314 -23.35 39.20 -17.20
C ALA A 314 -22.33 38.13 -17.58
N SER A 315 -21.29 37.94 -16.76
CA SER A 315 -20.20 37.00 -17.02
C SER A 315 -19.91 36.15 -15.78
N ILE A 316 -19.94 34.83 -15.93
CA ILE A 316 -19.67 33.89 -14.83
C ILE A 316 -18.50 32.98 -15.19
N ILE A 317 -17.71 32.60 -14.18
CA ILE A 317 -16.51 31.77 -14.33
C ILE A 317 -16.68 30.45 -13.58
N CYS A 318 -16.20 29.35 -14.16
CA CYS A 318 -16.17 28.07 -13.47
C CYS A 318 -15.09 28.07 -12.39
N THR A 319 -15.50 27.92 -11.13
CA THR A 319 -14.59 27.98 -9.97
C THR A 319 -13.89 26.64 -9.72
N GLU A 320 -12.85 26.65 -8.89
CA GLU A 320 -12.11 25.44 -8.46
C GLU A 320 -12.98 24.44 -7.69
N MET A 321 -14.13 24.89 -7.18
CA MET A 321 -15.11 24.03 -6.53
C MET A 321 -16.02 23.29 -7.52
N GLY A 322 -15.87 23.52 -8.83
CA GLY A 322 -16.73 22.95 -9.88
C GLY A 322 -18.12 23.57 -9.92
N VAL A 323 -18.27 24.80 -9.42
CA VAL A 323 -19.52 25.58 -9.47
C VAL A 323 -19.28 26.93 -10.13
N TRP A 324 -20.32 27.48 -10.75
CA TRP A 324 -20.26 28.82 -11.33
C TRP A 324 -20.13 29.90 -10.24
N SER A 325 -19.39 30.96 -10.51
CA SER A 325 -19.13 32.04 -9.55
C SER A 325 -20.39 32.80 -9.09
N HIS A 326 -21.40 32.87 -9.96
CA HIS A 326 -22.69 33.53 -9.70
C HIS A 326 -23.85 32.69 -10.27
N PRO A 327 -25.09 32.87 -9.77
CA PRO A 327 -26.26 32.27 -10.38
C PRO A 327 -26.52 32.83 -11.79
N PRO A 328 -27.25 32.10 -12.65
CA PRO A 328 -27.63 32.59 -13.97
C PRO A 328 -28.39 33.92 -13.88
N PRO A 329 -28.10 34.91 -14.76
CA PRO A 329 -28.87 36.14 -14.83
C PRO A 329 -30.27 35.89 -15.41
N PHE A 330 -31.13 36.91 -15.37
CA PHE A 330 -32.46 36.87 -16.01
C PHE A 330 -32.67 38.07 -16.93
N CYS A 331 -33.42 37.86 -18.01
CA CYS A 331 -33.72 38.90 -18.99
C CYS A 331 -35.08 39.52 -18.67
N LYS A 332 -35.08 40.80 -18.28
CA LYS A 332 -36.32 41.56 -18.06
C LYS A 332 -36.72 42.31 -19.33
N PRO A 333 -37.99 42.22 -19.76
CA PRO A 333 -38.47 43.01 -20.88
C PRO A 333 -38.37 44.50 -20.55
N ARG A 334 -37.99 45.31 -21.54
CA ARG A 334 -38.05 46.77 -21.50
C ARG A 334 -38.62 47.29 -22.80
N CYS A 335 -39.30 48.42 -22.73
CA CYS A 335 -39.71 49.11 -23.94
C CYS A 335 -38.59 50.06 -24.40
N SER A 336 -38.24 50.02 -25.69
CA SER A 336 -37.28 50.94 -26.28
C SER A 336 -37.88 52.34 -26.44
N TYR A 337 -37.01 53.33 -26.59
CA TYR A 337 -37.42 54.68 -26.98
C TYR A 337 -38.27 54.66 -28.25
N VAL A 338 -39.47 55.26 -28.20
CA VAL A 338 -40.45 55.30 -29.31
C VAL A 338 -40.14 56.35 -30.37
N GLY A 339 -39.15 57.22 -30.14
CA GLY A 339 -38.94 58.42 -30.95
C GLY A 339 -39.74 59.62 -30.44
N GLU A 340 -39.64 60.73 -31.17
CA GLU A 340 -40.43 61.94 -30.90
C GLU A 340 -41.57 62.05 -31.91
N PRO A 341 -42.79 62.42 -31.48
CA PRO A 341 -43.88 62.69 -32.38
C PRO A 341 -43.60 63.98 -33.16
N LYS A 342 -44.11 64.07 -34.39
CA LYS A 342 -44.00 65.29 -35.19
C LYS A 342 -44.63 66.46 -34.44
N ASN A 343 -43.92 67.58 -34.30
CA ASN A 343 -44.34 68.78 -33.56
C ASN A 343 -44.61 68.54 -32.05
N GLY A 344 -43.99 67.52 -31.45
CA GLY A 344 -44.08 67.28 -29.99
C GLY A 344 -42.88 66.49 -29.48
N PHE A 345 -42.93 66.12 -28.20
CA PHE A 345 -41.93 65.26 -27.56
C PHE A 345 -42.59 64.34 -26.54
N VAL A 346 -41.90 63.26 -26.17
CA VAL A 346 -42.37 62.33 -25.13
C VAL A 346 -41.70 62.62 -23.79
N SER A 347 -42.48 62.54 -22.70
CA SER A 347 -42.02 62.73 -21.33
C SER A 347 -42.49 61.60 -20.41
N PRO A 348 -41.63 61.05 -19.52
CA PRO A 348 -40.21 61.36 -19.36
C PRO A 348 -39.34 60.76 -20.48
N THR A 349 -38.38 61.52 -21.01
CA THR A 349 -37.48 61.02 -22.06
C THR A 349 -36.41 60.08 -21.46
N LYS A 350 -36.58 58.77 -21.65
CA LYS A 350 -35.62 57.72 -21.29
C LYS A 350 -35.22 56.93 -22.54
N PHE A 351 -34.00 56.37 -22.52
CA PHE A 351 -33.56 55.43 -23.56
C PHE A 351 -34.25 54.06 -23.47
N ALA A 352 -34.73 53.67 -22.28
CA ALA A 352 -35.47 52.45 -22.04
C ALA A 352 -36.43 52.60 -20.86
N TYR A 353 -37.54 51.87 -20.90
CA TYR A 353 -38.64 51.97 -19.94
C TYR A 353 -38.95 50.59 -19.35
N ASP A 354 -39.19 50.55 -18.04
CA ASP A 354 -39.58 49.33 -17.34
C ASP A 354 -41.08 49.04 -17.55
N PRO A 355 -41.52 47.78 -17.53
CA PRO A 355 -42.95 47.46 -17.57
C PRO A 355 -43.73 48.20 -16.48
N GLY A 356 -44.79 48.89 -16.87
CA GLY A 356 -45.57 49.78 -16.01
C GLY A 356 -45.20 51.26 -16.13
N ASP A 357 -44.05 51.61 -16.70
CA ASP A 357 -43.72 53.00 -17.02
C ASP A 357 -44.74 53.57 -18.01
N GLU A 358 -45.12 54.83 -17.81
CA GLU A 358 -46.07 55.56 -18.64
C GLU A 358 -45.39 56.76 -19.30
N LEU A 359 -45.73 56.97 -20.56
CA LEU A 359 -45.32 58.09 -21.37
C LEU A 359 -46.48 59.02 -21.66
N GLU A 360 -46.20 60.30 -21.61
CA GLU A 360 -47.09 61.38 -22.01
C GLU A 360 -46.52 62.08 -23.24
N VAL A 361 -47.37 62.31 -24.23
CA VAL A 361 -47.03 63.10 -25.43
C VAL A 361 -47.33 64.56 -25.15
N ILE A 362 -46.30 65.40 -25.22
CA ILE A 362 -46.43 66.83 -25.01
C ILE A 362 -46.27 67.51 -26.37
N CYS A 363 -47.35 68.09 -26.88
CA CYS A 363 -47.35 68.80 -28.15
C CYS A 363 -46.79 70.22 -28.03
N SER A 364 -46.15 70.68 -29.11
CA SER A 364 -45.73 72.07 -29.24
C SER A 364 -46.94 73.01 -29.30
N PRO A 365 -46.79 74.30 -28.94
CA PRO A 365 -47.89 75.25 -28.98
C PRO A 365 -48.59 75.28 -30.34
N GLY A 366 -49.93 75.17 -30.35
CA GLY A 366 -50.75 75.14 -31.57
C GLY A 366 -51.13 73.74 -32.06
N PHE A 367 -50.58 72.68 -31.46
CA PHE A 367 -50.89 71.29 -31.79
C PHE A 367 -51.49 70.53 -30.60
N VAL A 368 -52.34 69.55 -30.88
CA VAL A 368 -53.02 68.69 -29.88
C VAL A 368 -52.97 67.22 -30.31
N THR A 369 -52.98 66.29 -29.34
CA THR A 369 -53.19 64.85 -29.60
C THR A 369 -54.67 64.51 -29.47
N GLU A 370 -55.16 63.55 -30.25
CA GLU A 370 -56.55 63.04 -30.12
C GLU A 370 -56.70 62.00 -29.00
N ILE A 371 -55.58 61.49 -28.47
CA ILE A 371 -55.55 60.46 -27.42
C ILE A 371 -55.05 61.11 -26.13
N GLU A 372 -55.88 61.09 -25.08
CA GLU A 372 -55.52 61.52 -23.71
C GLU A 372 -54.94 60.37 -22.87
N GLU A 373 -55.02 59.12 -23.34
CA GLU A 373 -54.48 57.96 -22.63
C GLU A 373 -52.95 57.92 -22.67
N ARG A 374 -52.35 57.71 -21.50
CA ARG A 374 -50.90 57.54 -21.37
C ARG A 374 -50.46 56.23 -22.01
N ILE A 375 -49.37 56.28 -22.78
CA ILE A 375 -48.81 55.09 -23.41
C ILE A 375 -48.01 54.33 -22.36
N ARG A 376 -48.43 53.11 -22.03
CA ARG A 376 -47.80 52.29 -20.99
C ARG A 376 -46.90 51.22 -21.60
N CYS A 377 -45.74 51.00 -21.01
CA CYS A 377 -44.92 49.84 -21.31
C CYS A 377 -45.58 48.59 -20.71
N ILE A 378 -46.02 47.65 -21.56
CA ILE A 378 -46.70 46.43 -21.12
C ILE A 378 -45.67 45.36 -20.69
N PRO A 379 -46.06 44.34 -19.89
CA PRO A 379 -45.16 43.30 -19.39
C PRO A 379 -44.32 42.55 -20.44
N ASP A 380 -44.74 42.52 -21.70
CA ASP A 380 -44.01 41.87 -22.80
C ASP A 380 -42.96 42.78 -23.48
N GLY A 381 -42.70 43.97 -22.92
CA GLY A 381 -41.70 44.91 -23.47
C GLY A 381 -42.17 45.65 -24.72
N LYS A 382 -43.49 45.77 -24.91
CA LYS A 382 -44.12 46.54 -26.00
C LYS A 382 -44.91 47.72 -25.45
N TRP A 383 -45.12 48.74 -26.27
CA TRP A 383 -45.99 49.85 -25.91
C TRP A 383 -47.46 49.48 -26.06
N SER A 384 -48.31 49.97 -25.15
CA SER A 384 -49.76 49.71 -25.17
C SER A 384 -50.45 50.27 -26.42
N ALA A 385 -49.88 51.31 -27.02
CA ALA A 385 -50.34 51.95 -28.23
C ALA A 385 -49.16 52.47 -29.06
N ALA A 386 -49.40 52.72 -30.35
CA ALA A 386 -48.44 53.42 -31.21
C ALA A 386 -48.36 54.91 -30.81
N LEU A 387 -47.24 55.55 -31.13
CA LEU A 387 -47.02 56.97 -30.82
C LEU A 387 -48.00 57.86 -31.63
N PRO A 388 -48.89 58.64 -30.99
CA PRO A 388 -49.80 59.53 -31.71
C PRO A 388 -49.07 60.76 -32.25
N GLU A 389 -49.57 61.30 -33.36
CA GLU A 389 -49.05 62.54 -33.94
C GLU A 389 -49.71 63.78 -33.31
N CYS A 390 -48.96 64.87 -33.16
CA CYS A 390 -49.52 66.15 -32.77
C CYS A 390 -50.10 66.85 -34.01
N LEU A 391 -51.42 66.96 -34.07
CA LEU A 391 -52.15 67.57 -35.18
C LEU A 391 -52.46 69.04 -34.88
N ASP A 392 -52.55 69.86 -35.92
CA ASP A 392 -52.85 71.28 -35.78
C ASP A 392 -54.26 71.46 -35.19
N ALA A 393 -54.35 72.18 -34.07
CA ALA A 393 -55.60 72.40 -33.34
C ALA A 393 -56.67 73.14 -34.16
N SER A 394 -56.29 73.77 -35.28
CA SER A 394 -57.22 74.40 -36.22
C SER A 394 -57.96 73.42 -37.14
N ILE A 395 -57.45 72.19 -37.32
CA ILE A 395 -58.00 71.18 -38.24
C ILE A 395 -58.86 70.14 -37.51
N SER A 396 -58.53 69.78 -36.27
CA SER A 396 -59.26 68.75 -35.48
C SER A 396 -60.71 69.14 -35.13
N ASN A 397 -61.04 70.44 -35.16
CA ASN A 397 -62.41 70.93 -34.95
C ASN A 397 -63.34 70.79 -36.17
N SER A 398 -62.86 70.25 -37.30
CA SER A 398 -63.67 70.15 -38.53
C SER A 398 -64.41 68.81 -38.71
N SER A 399 -64.17 67.80 -37.85
CA SER A 399 -64.74 66.45 -38.00
C SER A 399 -65.97 66.16 -37.13
N ASN A 400 -66.49 67.13 -36.35
CA ASN A 400 -67.62 66.91 -35.44
C ASN A 400 -68.79 67.90 -35.58
N SER A 401 -69.14 68.24 -36.82
CA SER A 401 -70.47 68.78 -37.14
C SER A 401 -71.04 68.12 -38.40
N THR A 402 -72.11 67.39 -38.16
CA THR A 402 -72.80 66.39 -38.97
C THR A 402 -73.52 66.91 -40.21
N GLU A 403 -73.73 65.98 -41.15
CA GLU A 403 -74.87 65.89 -42.07
C GLU A 403 -76.10 66.71 -41.65
N VAL A 404 -76.59 67.55 -42.58
CA VAL A 404 -78.01 67.74 -42.94
C VAL A 404 -78.09 68.00 -44.44
#